data_AF-A0A832E7M4-F1
#
_entry.id   AF-A0A832E7M4-F1
#
_cell.length_a   1.000
_cell.length_b   1.000
_cell.length_c   1.000
_cell.angle_alpha   90.00
_cell.angle_beta   90.00
_cell.angle_gamma   90.00
#
_symmetry.space_group_name_H-M   'P 1'
#
loop_
_entity.id
_entity.type
_entity.pdbx_description
1 polymer ?
#
loop_
_entity_poly.entity_id
_entity_poly.type
_entity_poly.pdbx_seq_one_letter_code
_entity_poly.pdbx_strand_id
1 'polypeptide(L)'
;MSALKNPGWALTGLCLLMLATRFNHFGSVATLPDASLAVFFFGGIYLRKIKWFVILLLEAALIDFIAIEYAGVSSYCISPAYVFLIPTYGVMWASGFFCTHLNLLSTRGFVQSTGLLITATTIAFLISNISFYLFSGRFSDLVLTDYFTRVAPYYSPYLLSTLVYSSLIVMIHFGLRSFAAPIQHSNHS
;
A
#
# COMPACT_ATOMS: atom_id res chain seq x y z
N MET A 1 24.84 -3.52 -13.63
CA MET A 1 23.56 -4.25 -13.84
C MET A 1 23.25 -5.31 -12.76
N SER A 2 23.96 -5.37 -11.63
CA SER A 2 23.84 -6.45 -10.62
C SER A 2 23.02 -6.09 -9.37
N ALA A 3 22.92 -4.81 -8.98
CA ALA A 3 22.25 -4.39 -7.73
C ALA A 3 20.70 -4.58 -7.73
N LEU A 4 20.08 -4.68 -8.91
CA LEU A 4 18.62 -4.82 -9.07
C LEU A 4 18.15 -6.28 -9.22
N LYS A 5 19.05 -7.27 -9.16
CA LYS A 5 18.72 -8.69 -9.36
C LYS A 5 18.16 -9.37 -8.10
N ASN A 6 18.45 -8.81 -6.92
CA ASN A 6 17.95 -9.32 -5.64
C ASN A 6 16.72 -8.50 -5.20
N PRO A 7 15.55 -9.13 -5.00
CA PRO A 7 14.35 -8.44 -4.51
C PRO A 7 14.48 -7.96 -3.05
N GLY A 8 15.59 -8.29 -2.38
CA GLY A 8 15.81 -8.00 -0.96
C GLY A 8 15.73 -6.52 -0.61
N TRP A 9 16.34 -5.63 -1.39
CA TRP A 9 16.30 -4.18 -1.10
C TRP A 9 14.87 -3.63 -1.18
N ALA A 10 14.09 -4.09 -2.16
CA ALA A 10 12.70 -3.66 -2.34
C ALA A 10 11.84 -4.19 -1.19
N LEU A 11 12.00 -5.48 -0.83
CA LEU A 11 11.30 -6.06 0.31
C LEU A 11 11.63 -5.31 1.59
N THR A 12 12.92 -5.13 1.91
CA THR A 12 13.36 -4.43 3.12
C THR A 12 12.82 -3.00 3.17
N GLY A 13 12.91 -2.25 2.06
CA GLY A 13 12.39 -0.88 2.02
C GLY A 13 10.87 -0.82 2.20
N LEU A 14 10.14 -1.75 1.60
CA LEU A 14 8.68 -1.84 1.73
C LEU A 14 8.25 -2.25 3.14
N CYS A 15 8.91 -3.23 3.76
CA CYS A 15 8.69 -3.65 5.14
C CYS A 15 8.94 -2.48 6.11
N LEU A 16 10.10 -1.82 6.00
CA LEU A 16 10.43 -0.67 6.84
C LEU A 16 9.42 0.49 6.68
N LEU A 17 8.95 0.74 5.45
CA LEU A 17 7.93 1.76 5.20
C LEU A 17 6.60 1.40 5.87
N MET A 18 6.16 0.14 5.76
CA MET A 18 4.93 -0.32 6.41
C MET A 18 5.06 -0.24 7.93
N LEU A 19 6.17 -0.75 8.48
CA LEU A 19 6.47 -0.68 9.90
C LEU A 19 6.44 0.77 10.41
N ALA A 20 7.00 1.73 9.67
CA ALA A 20 7.04 3.13 10.09
C ALA A 20 5.67 3.84 10.07
N THR A 21 4.68 3.33 9.34
CA THR A 21 3.44 4.06 9.03
C THR A 21 2.16 3.34 9.47
N ARG A 22 2.22 2.03 9.71
CA ARG A 22 1.06 1.20 10.07
C ARG A 22 0.77 1.17 11.57
N PHE A 23 1.71 1.62 12.42
CA PHE A 23 1.40 1.90 13.82
C PHE A 23 0.50 3.15 13.89
N ASN A 24 -0.82 2.94 13.96
CA ASN A 24 -1.90 3.83 14.47
C ASN A 24 -3.07 3.97 13.48
N HIS A 25 -4.29 3.79 14.00
CA HIS A 25 -5.49 3.79 13.15
C HIS A 25 -6.21 5.13 13.02
N PHE A 26 -6.09 6.10 13.95
CA PHE A 26 -6.75 7.40 13.77
C PHE A 26 -6.04 8.53 14.54
N GLY A 27 -5.49 9.50 13.80
CA GLY A 27 -5.65 10.92 14.14
C GLY A 27 -5.09 11.43 15.47
N SER A 28 -3.91 10.98 15.90
CA SER A 28 -3.08 11.88 16.70
C SER A 28 -2.42 12.88 15.74
N VAL A 29 -2.35 14.16 16.11
CA VAL A 29 -1.78 15.26 15.28
C VAL A 29 -0.30 15.01 14.89
N ALA A 30 0.32 13.95 15.42
CA ALA A 30 1.73 13.60 15.26
C ALA A 30 1.99 12.24 14.53
N THR A 31 0.98 11.59 13.93
CA THR A 31 1.16 10.25 13.32
C THR A 31 1.02 10.25 11.80
N LEU A 32 1.96 9.57 11.14
CA LEU A 32 2.01 9.42 9.68
C LEU A 32 0.81 8.59 9.16
N PRO A 33 0.24 8.90 7.98
CA PRO A 33 -0.77 8.08 7.35
C PRO A 33 -0.26 6.68 6.98
N ASP A 34 -1.12 5.66 6.96
CA ASP A 34 -0.75 4.29 6.60
C ASP A 34 -0.33 4.18 5.12
N ALA A 35 0.87 3.64 4.87
CA ALA A 35 1.43 3.41 3.53
C ALA A 35 1.10 2.02 2.93
N SER A 36 0.38 1.17 3.64
CA SER A 36 0.21 -0.26 3.31
C SER A 36 -0.31 -0.49 1.90
N LEU A 37 -1.28 0.29 1.42
CA LEU A 37 -1.79 0.14 0.05
C LEU A 37 -0.70 0.38 -1.01
N ALA A 38 0.08 1.45 -0.85
CA ALA A 38 1.22 1.72 -1.71
C ALA A 38 2.24 0.58 -1.61
N VAL A 39 2.51 0.09 -0.39
CA VAL A 39 3.43 -1.03 -0.17
C VAL A 39 3.00 -2.27 -0.95
N PHE A 40 1.73 -2.67 -0.89
CA PHE A 40 1.23 -3.83 -1.62
C PHE A 40 1.23 -3.62 -3.15
N PHE A 41 0.90 -2.42 -3.62
CA PHE A 41 0.97 -2.09 -5.05
C PHE A 41 2.41 -2.20 -5.60
N PHE A 42 3.37 -1.56 -4.94
CA PHE A 42 4.78 -1.64 -5.35
C PHE A 42 5.40 -3.01 -5.08
N GLY A 43 4.90 -3.75 -4.08
CA GLY A 43 5.20 -5.17 -3.89
C GLY A 43 4.85 -5.99 -5.14
N GLY A 44 3.69 -5.75 -5.73
CA GLY A 44 3.28 -6.34 -7.01
C GLY A 44 4.26 -6.04 -8.16
N ILE A 45 4.75 -4.80 -8.24
CA ILE A 45 5.72 -4.35 -9.27
C ILE A 45 7.10 -5.00 -9.07
N TYR A 46 7.63 -4.94 -7.85
CA TYR A 46 9.03 -5.28 -7.55
C TYR A 46 9.25 -6.76 -7.20
N LEU A 47 8.35 -7.36 -6.43
CA LEU A 47 8.56 -8.67 -5.81
C LEU A 47 7.91 -9.82 -6.59
N ARG A 48 6.74 -9.56 -7.21
CA ARG A 48 6.03 -10.39 -8.21
C ARG A 48 5.63 -11.82 -7.83
N LYS A 49 6.15 -12.37 -6.73
CA LYS A 49 5.89 -13.74 -6.26
C LYS A 49 4.96 -13.72 -5.06
N ILE A 50 3.98 -14.63 -5.04
CA ILE A 50 2.97 -14.72 -3.98
C ILE A 50 3.56 -14.89 -2.57
N LYS A 51 4.71 -15.56 -2.44
CA LYS A 51 5.40 -15.72 -1.14
C LYS A 51 5.71 -14.37 -0.46
N TRP A 52 6.03 -13.34 -1.25
CA TRP A 52 6.34 -12.02 -0.73
C TRP A 52 5.08 -11.24 -0.34
N PHE A 53 3.99 -11.43 -1.08
CA PHE A 53 2.67 -10.94 -0.69
C PHE A 53 2.25 -11.51 0.67
N VAL A 54 2.43 -12.82 0.88
CA VAL A 54 2.15 -13.47 2.18
C VAL A 54 3.03 -12.91 3.30
N ILE A 55 4.32 -12.66 3.04
CA ILE A 55 5.22 -12.07 4.05
C ILE A 55 4.73 -10.67 4.46
N LEU A 56 4.35 -9.82 3.51
CA LEU A 56 3.82 -8.48 3.81
C LEU A 56 2.46 -8.54 4.54
N LEU A 57 1.61 -9.54 4.25
CA LEU A 57 0.37 -9.77 5.01
C LEU A 57 0.66 -10.17 6.47
N LEU A 58 1.63 -11.06 6.68
CA LEU A 58 2.04 -11.47 8.03
C LEU A 58 2.65 -10.32 8.81
N GLU A 59 3.44 -9.47 8.15
CA GLU A 59 3.98 -8.24 8.74
C GLU A 59 2.85 -7.29 9.14
N ALA A 60 1.88 -7.04 8.25
CA ALA A 60 0.73 -6.18 8.56
C ALA A 60 -0.04 -6.68 9.79
N ALA A 61 -0.32 -7.98 9.86
CA ALA A 61 -1.01 -8.60 11.00
C ALA A 61 -0.17 -8.54 12.29
N LEU A 62 1.16 -8.73 12.18
CA LEU A 62 2.07 -8.64 13.32
C LEU A 62 2.14 -7.21 13.87
N ILE A 63 2.22 -6.21 13.00
CA ILE A 63 2.21 -4.79 13.41
C ILE A 63 0.90 -4.48 14.14
N ASP A 64 -0.24 -4.89 13.58
CA ASP A 64 -1.56 -4.64 14.18
C ASP A 64 -1.67 -5.33 15.56
N PHE A 65 -1.19 -6.57 15.68
CA PHE A 65 -1.14 -7.29 16.96
C PHE A 65 -0.28 -6.56 18.00
N ILE A 66 0.95 -6.16 17.63
CA ILE A 66 1.85 -5.45 18.54
C ILE A 66 1.25 -4.10 18.96
N ALA A 67 0.64 -3.37 18.03
CA ALA A 67 0.03 -2.08 18.29
C ALA A 67 -1.12 -2.20 19.31
N ILE A 68 -1.94 -3.24 19.20
CA ILE A 68 -3.05 -3.50 20.12
C ILE A 68 -2.54 -3.92 21.49
N GLU A 69 -1.65 -4.92 21.54
CA GLU A 69 -1.22 -5.54 22.80
C GLU A 69 -0.27 -4.64 23.61
N TYR A 70 0.65 -3.93 22.94
CA TYR A 70 1.75 -3.23 23.60
C TYR A 70 1.70 -1.70 23.47
N ALA A 71 0.96 -1.17 22.48
CA ALA A 71 0.86 0.28 22.26
C ALA A 71 -0.52 0.87 22.62
N GLY A 72 -1.43 0.05 23.16
CA GLY A 72 -2.75 0.50 23.63
C GLY A 72 -3.71 0.92 22.52
N VAL A 73 -3.46 0.51 21.27
CA VAL A 73 -4.37 0.77 20.15
C VAL A 73 -5.64 -0.04 20.33
N SER A 74 -6.80 0.60 20.10
CA SER A 74 -8.09 -0.07 20.21
C SER A 74 -8.21 -1.25 19.26
N SER A 75 -8.69 -2.38 19.77
CA SER A 75 -9.02 -3.57 18.98
C SER A 75 -10.32 -3.43 18.16
N TYR A 76 -10.90 -2.22 18.08
CA TYR A 76 -12.12 -1.93 17.31
C TYR A 76 -12.03 -2.29 15.83
N CYS A 77 -10.85 -2.38 15.22
CA CYS A 77 -10.75 -2.84 13.82
C CYS A 77 -10.69 -4.37 13.69
N ILE A 78 -10.40 -5.09 14.79
CA ILE A 78 -10.34 -6.55 14.80
C ILE A 78 -11.77 -7.09 14.94
N SER A 79 -12.16 -7.88 13.93
CA SER A 79 -13.46 -8.54 13.79
C SER A 79 -13.38 -9.58 12.67
N PRO A 80 -14.40 -10.41 12.43
CA PRO A 80 -14.40 -11.32 11.29
C PRO A 80 -14.14 -10.63 9.94
N ALA A 81 -14.51 -9.34 9.80
CA ALA A 81 -14.19 -8.54 8.62
C ALA A 81 -12.68 -8.38 8.34
N TYR A 82 -11.81 -8.55 9.33
CA TYR A 82 -10.36 -8.36 9.19
C TYR A 82 -9.73 -9.28 8.12
N VAL A 83 -10.29 -10.47 7.90
CA VAL A 83 -9.84 -11.40 6.85
C VAL A 83 -9.96 -10.80 5.44
N PHE A 84 -10.85 -9.82 5.24
CA PHE A 84 -11.04 -9.12 3.96
C PHE A 84 -9.91 -8.12 3.64
N LEU A 85 -8.94 -7.94 4.55
CA LEU A 85 -7.68 -7.28 4.20
C LEU A 85 -6.90 -8.08 3.14
N ILE A 86 -7.05 -9.42 3.11
CA ILE A 86 -6.41 -10.27 2.09
C ILE A 86 -6.85 -9.86 0.68
N PRO A 87 -8.14 -9.86 0.31
CA PRO A 87 -8.57 -9.39 -1.01
C PRO A 87 -8.34 -7.88 -1.22
N THR A 88 -8.44 -7.05 -0.18
CA THR A 88 -8.11 -5.62 -0.25
C THR A 88 -6.69 -5.39 -0.76
N TYR A 89 -5.71 -6.02 -0.12
CA TYR A 89 -4.31 -5.95 -0.53
C TYR A 89 -4.00 -6.77 -1.78
N GLY A 90 -4.75 -7.85 -2.01
CA GLY A 90 -4.64 -8.67 -3.21
C GLY A 90 -4.95 -7.89 -4.49
N VAL A 91 -5.96 -7.03 -4.47
CA VAL A 91 -6.27 -6.13 -5.60
C VAL A 91 -5.11 -5.16 -5.85
N MET A 92 -4.58 -4.52 -4.80
CA MET A 92 -3.42 -3.61 -4.94
C MET A 92 -2.21 -4.33 -5.56
N TRP A 93 -1.90 -5.52 -5.03
CA TRP A 93 -0.79 -6.33 -5.53
C TRP A 93 -0.98 -6.75 -6.98
N ALA A 94 -2.18 -7.23 -7.35
CA ALA A 94 -2.48 -7.66 -8.71
C ALA A 94 -2.38 -6.50 -9.71
N SER A 95 -2.91 -5.32 -9.36
CA SER A 95 -2.82 -4.11 -10.19
C SER A 95 -1.37 -3.64 -10.36
N GLY A 96 -0.57 -3.67 -9.29
CA GLY A 96 0.86 -3.38 -9.36
C GLY A 96 1.62 -4.40 -10.21
N PHE A 97 1.33 -5.69 -10.05
CA PHE A 97 1.91 -6.74 -10.89
C PHE A 97 1.56 -6.54 -12.37
N PHE A 98 0.31 -6.19 -12.69
CA PHE A 98 -0.11 -5.91 -14.06
C PHE A 98 0.66 -4.73 -14.69
N CYS A 99 1.04 -3.73 -13.89
CA CYS A 99 1.86 -2.61 -14.34
C CYS A 99 3.24 -3.04 -14.88
N THR A 100 3.72 -4.25 -14.56
CA THR A 100 4.97 -4.78 -15.10
C THR A 100 4.90 -5.11 -16.61
N HIS A 101 3.70 -5.21 -17.17
CA HIS A 101 3.46 -5.36 -18.60
C HIS A 101 3.38 -4.02 -19.34
N LEU A 102 3.45 -2.90 -18.62
CA LEU A 102 3.41 -1.55 -19.18
C LEU A 102 4.81 -0.96 -19.29
N ASN A 103 5.02 -0.08 -20.27
CA ASN A 103 6.25 0.71 -20.33
C ASN A 103 6.16 1.91 -19.36
N LEU A 104 6.52 1.68 -18.10
CA LEU A 104 6.44 2.68 -17.02
C LEU A 104 7.30 3.94 -17.24
N LEU A 105 8.28 3.89 -18.15
CA LEU A 105 9.10 5.05 -18.51
C LEU A 105 8.46 5.93 -19.60
N SER A 106 7.44 5.42 -20.29
CA SER A 106 6.67 6.20 -21.26
C SER A 106 5.55 6.97 -20.57
N THR A 107 5.20 8.16 -21.08
CA THR A 107 4.06 8.96 -20.58
C THR A 107 2.77 8.14 -20.53
N ARG A 108 2.51 7.33 -21.57
CA ARG A 108 1.33 6.47 -21.65
C ARG A 108 1.32 5.41 -20.54
N GLY A 109 2.42 4.68 -20.36
CA GLY A 109 2.51 3.65 -19.34
C GLY A 109 2.44 4.22 -17.92
N PHE A 110 3.02 5.40 -17.69
CA PHE A 110 2.89 6.14 -16.44
C PHE A 110 1.42 6.48 -16.15
N VAL A 111 0.71 7.13 -17.07
CA VAL A 111 -0.71 7.47 -16.93
C VAL A 111 -1.57 6.23 -16.67
N GLN A 112 -1.33 5.14 -17.40
CA GLN A 112 -2.03 3.87 -17.19
C GLN A 112 -1.77 3.29 -15.80
N SER A 113 -0.52 3.30 -15.34
CA SER A 113 -0.17 2.80 -13.99
C SER A 113 -0.79 3.62 -12.88
N THR A 114 -0.85 4.96 -13.03
CA THR A 114 -1.54 5.84 -12.08
C THR A 114 -3.05 5.59 -12.08
N GLY A 115 -3.66 5.40 -13.24
CA GLY A 115 -5.07 5.03 -13.35
C GLY A 115 -5.39 3.69 -12.67
N LEU A 116 -4.51 2.69 -12.82
CA LEU A 116 -4.61 1.41 -12.13
C LEU A 116 -4.46 1.56 -10.61
N LEU A 117 -3.51 2.38 -10.13
CA LEU A 117 -3.33 2.67 -8.71
C LEU A 117 -4.58 3.29 -8.10
N ILE A 118 -5.14 4.32 -8.73
CA ILE A 118 -6.37 4.98 -8.27
C ILE A 118 -7.53 3.98 -8.23
N THR A 119 -7.73 3.24 -9.33
CA THR A 119 -8.83 2.26 -9.43
C THR A 119 -8.70 1.15 -8.39
N ALA A 120 -7.49 0.60 -8.20
CA ALA A 120 -7.21 -0.40 -7.18
C ALA A 120 -7.47 0.13 -5.78
N THR A 121 -7.08 1.38 -5.51
CA THR A 121 -7.31 2.05 -4.22
C THR A 121 -8.80 2.24 -3.95
N THR A 122 -9.59 2.63 -4.95
CA THR A 122 -11.05 2.72 -4.83
C THR A 122 -11.68 1.36 -4.54
N ILE A 123 -11.29 0.31 -5.28
CA ILE A 123 -11.80 -1.04 -5.06
C ILE A 123 -11.42 -1.54 -3.66
N ALA A 124 -10.17 -1.32 -3.23
CA ALA A 124 -9.69 -1.65 -1.89
C ALA A 124 -10.51 -0.94 -0.80
N PHE A 125 -10.80 0.36 -0.98
CA PHE A 125 -11.65 1.12 -0.06
C PHE A 125 -13.05 0.50 0.05
N LEU A 126 -13.66 0.13 -1.08
CA LEU A 126 -14.98 -0.49 -1.10
C LEU A 126 -14.99 -1.87 -0.45
N ILE A 127 -14.02 -2.75 -0.78
CA ILE A 127 -13.91 -4.08 -0.17
C ILE A 127 -13.78 -3.95 1.35
N SER A 128 -12.88 -3.08 1.83
CA SER A 128 -12.64 -2.89 3.26
C SER A 128 -13.89 -2.36 3.98
N ASN A 129 -14.57 -1.36 3.44
CA ASN A 129 -15.73 -0.75 4.09
C ASN A 129 -16.98 -1.64 4.01
N ILE A 130 -17.25 -2.27 2.85
CA ILE A 130 -18.39 -3.18 2.70
C ILE A 130 -18.23 -4.40 3.60
N SER A 131 -17.04 -5.00 3.65
CA SER A 131 -16.79 -6.14 4.53
C SER A 131 -16.88 -5.76 6.01
N PHE A 132 -16.37 -4.58 6.40
CA PHE A 132 -16.51 -4.09 7.77
C PHE A 132 -17.97 -3.84 8.13
N TYR A 133 -18.76 -3.21 7.25
CA TYR A 133 -20.19 -3.04 7.45
C TYR A 133 -20.92 -4.38 7.65
N LEU A 134 -20.68 -5.36 6.77
CA LEU A 134 -21.39 -6.64 6.78
C LEU A 134 -20.96 -7.59 7.91
N PHE A 135 -19.66 -7.63 8.23
CA PHE A 135 -19.09 -8.71 9.04
C PHE A 135 -18.46 -8.25 10.37
N SER A 136 -18.44 -6.94 10.66
CA SER A 136 -17.89 -6.47 11.94
C SER A 136 -18.82 -6.66 13.14
N GLY A 137 -20.13 -6.79 12.90
CA GLY A 137 -21.16 -6.79 13.95
C GLY A 137 -21.43 -5.43 14.58
N ARG A 138 -20.90 -4.33 14.02
CA ARG A 138 -20.95 -2.97 14.62
C ARG A 138 -22.06 -2.07 14.06
N PHE A 139 -22.68 -2.45 12.95
CA PHE A 139 -23.60 -1.60 12.19
C PHE A 139 -24.92 -2.33 11.86
N SER A 140 -25.35 -3.29 12.68
CA SER A 140 -26.56 -4.09 12.45
C SER A 140 -27.82 -3.26 12.23
N ASP A 141 -27.90 -2.08 12.85
CA ASP A 141 -29.07 -1.22 12.82
C ASP A 141 -28.93 -0.03 11.83
N LEU A 142 -27.82 0.04 11.10
CA LEU A 142 -27.52 1.15 10.19
C LEU A 142 -27.78 0.73 8.75
N VAL A 143 -28.53 1.52 7.99
CA VAL A 143 -28.73 1.26 6.56
C VAL A 143 -27.44 1.53 5.79
N LEU A 144 -27.17 0.74 4.75
CA LEU A 144 -25.94 0.81 3.95
C LEU A 144 -25.66 2.22 3.37
N THR A 145 -26.70 2.95 2.96
CA THR A 145 -26.57 4.33 2.45
C THR A 145 -26.06 5.30 3.51
N ASP A 146 -26.52 5.16 4.74
CA ASP A 146 -26.09 5.99 5.87
C ASP A 146 -24.66 5.64 6.26
N TYR A 147 -24.30 4.36 6.21
CA TYR A 147 -22.92 3.92 6.39
C TYR A 147 -22.00 4.57 5.35
N PHE A 148 -22.34 4.54 4.05
CA PHE A 148 -21.54 5.18 3.01
C PHE A 148 -21.42 6.69 3.20
N THR A 149 -22.47 7.35 3.65
CA THR A 149 -22.43 8.79 3.96
C THR A 149 -21.44 9.08 5.09
N ARG A 150 -21.38 8.20 6.11
CA ARG A 150 -20.42 8.32 7.22
C ARG A 150 -18.98 8.04 6.80
N VAL A 151 -18.75 7.13 5.85
CA VAL A 151 -17.38 6.77 5.44
C VAL A 151 -16.84 7.58 4.26
N ALA A 152 -17.69 8.25 3.49
CA ALA A 152 -17.28 9.06 2.34
C ALA A 152 -16.16 10.08 2.65
N PRO A 153 -16.15 10.78 3.81
CA PRO A 153 -15.06 11.69 4.16
C PRO A 153 -13.68 11.00 4.27
N TYR A 154 -13.63 9.70 4.57
CA TYR A 154 -12.37 8.95 4.68
C TYR A 154 -11.77 8.55 3.33
N TYR A 155 -12.55 8.59 2.24
CA TYR A 155 -12.06 8.19 0.92
C TYR A 155 -10.92 9.09 0.43
N SER A 156 -11.04 10.41 0.58
CA SER A 156 -10.03 11.35 0.10
C SER A 156 -8.68 11.18 0.82
N PRO A 157 -8.62 11.15 2.17
CA PRO A 157 -7.38 10.82 2.89
C PRO A 157 -6.79 9.45 2.52
N TYR A 158 -7.64 8.44 2.34
CA TYR A 158 -7.22 7.09 1.97
C TYR A 158 -6.53 7.04 0.59
N LEU A 159 -7.12 7.72 -0.39
CA LEU A 159 -6.53 7.87 -1.72
C LEU A 159 -5.26 8.73 -1.70
N LEU A 160 -5.31 9.88 -1.02
CA LEU A 160 -4.21 10.82 -0.97
C LEU A 160 -2.96 10.21 -0.32
N SER A 161 -3.12 9.53 0.83
CA SER A 161 -2.02 8.80 1.48
C SER A 161 -1.35 7.84 0.48
N THR A 162 -2.16 7.04 -0.21
CA THR A 162 -1.69 6.06 -1.18
C THR A 162 -0.90 6.71 -2.31
N LEU A 163 -1.38 7.83 -2.85
CA LEU A 163 -0.70 8.57 -3.93
C LEU A 163 0.60 9.23 -3.44
N VAL A 164 0.62 9.79 -2.24
CA VAL A 164 1.81 10.41 -1.65
C VAL A 164 2.91 9.37 -1.44
N TYR A 165 2.61 8.25 -0.78
CA TYR A 165 3.61 7.20 -0.58
C TYR A 165 4.06 6.56 -1.89
N SER A 166 3.15 6.40 -2.85
CA SER A 166 3.50 5.93 -4.20
C SER A 166 4.50 6.87 -4.88
N SER A 167 4.28 8.17 -4.77
CA SER A 167 5.18 9.19 -5.32
C SER A 167 6.56 9.14 -4.63
N LEU A 168 6.59 9.00 -3.30
CA LEU A 168 7.83 8.85 -2.53
C LEU A 168 8.63 7.61 -2.95
N ILE A 169 7.97 6.45 -3.09
CA ILE A 169 8.62 5.21 -3.53
C ILE A 169 9.25 5.40 -4.92
N VAL A 170 8.52 6.04 -5.85
CA VAL A 170 9.02 6.33 -7.20
C VAL A 170 10.22 7.28 -7.16
N MET A 171 10.15 8.36 -6.38
CA MET A 171 11.25 9.32 -6.22
C MET A 171 12.51 8.65 -5.66
N ILE A 172 12.38 7.81 -4.62
CA ILE A 172 13.50 7.06 -4.04
C ILE A 172 14.09 6.10 -5.08
N HIS A 173 13.26 5.36 -5.81
CA HIS A 173 13.70 4.42 -6.84
C HIS A 173 14.51 5.12 -7.94
N PHE A 174 14.05 6.28 -8.43
CA PHE A 174 14.79 7.06 -9.43
C PHE A 174 16.05 7.71 -8.85
N GLY A 175 15.98 8.25 -7.63
CA GLY A 175 17.14 8.81 -6.93
C GLY A 175 18.27 7.79 -6.79
N LEU A 176 17.96 6.59 -6.30
CA LEU A 176 18.93 5.50 -6.17
C LEU A 176 19.54 5.08 -7.52
N ARG A 177 18.77 5.13 -8.61
CA ARG A 177 19.28 4.86 -9.97
C ARG A 177 20.24 5.94 -10.46
N SER A 178 19.95 7.20 -10.18
CA SER A 178 20.81 8.33 -10.57
C SER A 178 22.17 8.28 -9.87
N PHE A 179 22.22 7.91 -8.59
CA PHE A 179 23.50 7.75 -7.86
C PHE A 179 24.28 6.49 -8.27
N ALA A 180 23.60 5.45 -8.75
CA ALA A 180 24.24 4.21 -9.18
C ALA A 180 24.69 4.22 -10.66
N ALA A 181 24.38 5.27 -11.43
CA ALA A 181 24.84 5.41 -12.81
C ALA A 181 26.35 5.72 -12.83
N PRO A 182 27.18 4.99 -13.59
CA PRO A 182 28.60 5.30 -13.71
C PRO A 182 28.75 6.71 -14.30
N ILE A 183 29.58 7.54 -13.68
CA ILE A 183 30.04 8.80 -14.28
C ILE A 183 30.78 8.41 -15.57
N GLN A 184 30.14 8.58 -16.72
CA GLN A 184 30.83 8.49 -18.01
C GLN A 184 31.78 9.69 -18.10
N HIS A 185 33.04 9.49 -17.73
CA HIS A 185 34.12 10.39 -18.11
C HIS A 185 34.19 10.40 -19.64
N SER A 186 33.70 11.48 -20.26
CA SER A 186 33.91 11.76 -21.67
C SER A 186 35.38 12.12 -21.89
N ASN A 187 36.22 11.13 -22.15
CA ASN A 187 37.56 11.35 -22.70
C ASN A 187 37.41 11.69 -24.19
N HIS A 188 37.35 12.98 -24.49
CA HIS A 188 37.62 13.48 -25.84
C HIS A 188 39.11 13.84 -25.91
N SER A 189 39.86 12.99 -26.61
CA SER A 189 41.16 13.29 -27.23
C SER A 189 40.95 13.83 -28.63
#